data_AF-A0A4Q3W288-F1
#
_entry.id   AF-A0A4Q3W288-F1
#
_cell.length_a   1.000
_cell.length_b   1.000
_cell.length_c   1.000
_cell.angle_alpha   90.00
_cell.angle_beta   90.00
_cell.angle_gamma   90.00
#
_symmetry.space_group_name_H-M   'P 1'
#
loop_
_entity.id
_entity.type
_entity.pdbx_description
1 polymer ?
#
loop_
_entity_poly.entity_id
_entity_poly.type
_entity_poly.pdbx_seq_one_letter_code
_entity_poly.pdbx_strand_id
1 'polypeptide(L)'
;MSFLDTPRDALRRIVAQYGPTIATEATRVEELLWKECPYAHQEIGLLANAVRAGVPEELLGRTSLVQGDLGSRLIQRLQTDWSYPPDAARWTVEAWAQALGVPVGYGGPSAPGGVSPVSRFYATLPNGMRYGPVPFAELEQWVREGRVTAETMVEEEGTGRQMPARSLEGLSFAVYPRDGYGTVETIPNHLVKSIICTLCCSNILGIVAIYHATRVDFFLRERNYAMAKEHSRKANAWANWSIGIMGVLGFIWLLVVLVA
;
A
#
# COMPACT_ATOMS: atom_id res chain seq x y z
N MET A 1 -22.95 5.79 -9.84
CA MET A 1 -21.55 5.48 -10.20
C MET A 1 -20.73 5.58 -8.94
N SER A 2 -20.69 4.49 -8.18
CA SER A 2 -20.27 4.47 -6.77
C SER A 2 -18.75 4.34 -6.62
N PHE A 3 -18.19 5.36 -5.96
CA PHE A 3 -16.99 5.43 -5.14
C PHE A 3 -16.22 4.11 -4.94
N LEU A 4 -14.97 4.09 -5.42
CA LEU A 4 -13.86 3.16 -5.12
C LEU A 4 -14.26 1.96 -4.24
N ASP A 5 -14.63 0.84 -4.87
CA ASP A 5 -14.91 -0.41 -4.16
C ASP A 5 -13.66 -0.88 -3.40
N THR A 6 -13.67 -0.74 -2.07
CA THR A 6 -12.58 -1.28 -1.24
C THR A 6 -12.67 -2.81 -1.22
N PRO A 7 -11.54 -3.54 -1.09
CA PRO A 7 -11.57 -5.01 -1.02
C PRO A 7 -12.42 -5.52 0.16
N ARG A 8 -12.60 -4.71 1.21
CA ARG A 8 -13.47 -5.02 2.35
C ARG A 8 -14.96 -4.94 1.98
N ASP A 9 -15.35 -3.93 1.20
CA ASP A 9 -16.73 -3.78 0.72
C ASP A 9 -17.10 -4.87 -0.30
N ALA A 10 -16.17 -5.21 -1.20
CA ALA A 10 -16.33 -6.32 -2.13
C ALA A 10 -16.48 -7.66 -1.40
N LEU A 11 -15.66 -7.92 -0.38
CA LEU A 11 -15.79 -9.12 0.45
C LEU A 11 -17.17 -9.20 1.11
N ARG A 12 -17.67 -8.10 1.68
CA ARG A 12 -19.00 -8.04 2.29
C ARG A 12 -20.12 -8.34 1.29
N ARG A 13 -20.04 -7.82 0.06
CA ARG A 13 -21.00 -8.15 -1.01
C ARG A 13 -20.96 -9.63 -1.36
N ILE A 14 -19.77 -10.20 -1.53
CA ILE A 14 -19.57 -11.62 -1.87
C ILE A 14 -20.15 -12.50 -0.76
N VAL A 15 -19.83 -12.23 0.51
CA VAL A 15 -20.37 -12.99 1.65
C VAL A 15 -21.89 -12.84 1.76
N ALA A 16 -22.44 -11.65 1.50
CA ALA A 16 -23.89 -11.44 1.48
C ALA A 16 -24.59 -12.19 0.33
N GLN A 17 -23.93 -12.33 -0.83
CA GLN A 17 -24.50 -12.96 -2.02
C GLN A 17 -24.40 -14.50 -2.00
N TYR A 18 -23.27 -15.04 -1.56
CA TYR A 18 -22.98 -16.49 -1.59
C TYR A 18 -23.11 -17.16 -0.22
N GLY A 19 -23.30 -16.39 0.85
CA GLY A 19 -23.44 -16.89 2.22
C GLY A 19 -22.09 -17.23 2.89
N PRO A 20 -22.13 -17.65 4.17
CA PRO A 20 -20.94 -17.93 4.97
C PRO A 20 -20.15 -19.16 4.47
N THR A 21 -20.74 -20.03 3.64
CA THR A 21 -20.08 -21.20 3.05
C THR A 21 -18.94 -20.82 2.11
N ILE A 22 -18.92 -19.60 1.57
CA ILE A 22 -17.78 -19.11 0.78
C ILE A 22 -16.52 -18.99 1.65
N ALA A 23 -16.68 -18.83 2.96
CA ALA A 23 -15.60 -18.59 3.90
C ALA A 23 -14.77 -19.84 4.24
N THR A 24 -15.07 -20.99 3.60
CA THR A 24 -14.24 -22.21 3.62
C THR A 24 -13.51 -22.45 2.29
N GLU A 25 -13.89 -21.76 1.22
CA GLU A 25 -13.36 -21.97 -0.14
C GLU A 25 -12.39 -20.85 -0.55
N ALA A 26 -11.14 -20.91 -0.06
CA ALA A 26 -10.14 -19.85 -0.26
C ALA A 26 -9.92 -19.45 -1.74
N THR A 27 -9.78 -20.43 -2.63
CA THR A 27 -9.55 -20.19 -4.07
C THR A 27 -10.75 -19.48 -4.71
N ARG A 28 -11.97 -19.81 -4.28
CA ARG A 28 -13.19 -19.21 -4.83
C ARG A 28 -13.39 -17.78 -4.33
N VAL A 29 -13.09 -17.51 -3.06
CA VAL A 29 -13.07 -16.15 -2.50
C VAL A 29 -12.06 -15.29 -3.25
N GLU A 30 -10.86 -15.83 -3.48
CA GLU A 30 -9.79 -15.16 -4.23
C GLU A 30 -10.26 -14.80 -5.65
N GLU A 31 -10.78 -15.76 -6.42
CA GLU A 31 -11.27 -15.52 -7.78
C GLU A 31 -12.40 -14.49 -7.85
N LEU A 32 -13.34 -14.52 -6.89
CA LEU A 32 -14.45 -13.57 -6.85
C LEU A 32 -13.98 -12.15 -6.49
N LEU A 33 -13.08 -12.03 -5.51
CA LEU A 33 -12.49 -10.74 -5.16
C LEU A 33 -11.65 -10.16 -6.30
N TRP A 34 -10.94 -11.01 -7.04
CA TRP A 34 -10.18 -10.60 -8.22
C TRP A 34 -11.07 -10.04 -9.34
N LYS A 35 -12.28 -10.58 -9.51
CA LYS A 35 -13.25 -10.08 -10.49
C LYS A 35 -13.79 -8.70 -10.12
N GLU A 36 -13.98 -8.43 -8.83
CA GLU A 36 -14.53 -7.15 -8.34
C GLU A 36 -13.45 -6.07 -8.16
N CYS A 37 -12.28 -6.43 -7.64
CA CYS A 37 -11.23 -5.49 -7.24
C CYS A 37 -9.85 -5.90 -7.78
N PRO A 38 -9.56 -5.77 -9.09
CA PRO A 38 -8.30 -6.23 -9.68
C PRO A 38 -7.08 -5.39 -9.27
N TYR A 39 -7.24 -4.31 -8.49
CA TYR A 39 -6.14 -3.41 -8.12
C TYR A 39 -5.53 -3.71 -6.74
N ALA A 40 -6.21 -4.50 -5.89
CA ALA A 40 -5.87 -4.71 -4.47
C ALA A 40 -5.25 -6.11 -4.22
N HIS A 41 -4.20 -6.46 -4.97
CA HIS A 41 -3.67 -7.82 -5.02
C HIS A 41 -3.11 -8.35 -3.69
N GLN A 42 -2.57 -7.48 -2.84
CA GLN A 42 -2.00 -7.89 -1.55
C GLN A 42 -3.12 -8.16 -0.55
N GLU A 43 -4.12 -7.30 -0.52
CA GLU A 43 -5.31 -7.39 0.32
C GLU A 43 -6.13 -8.64 -0.01
N ILE A 44 -6.32 -8.93 -1.30
CA ILE A 44 -6.99 -10.17 -1.74
C ILE A 44 -6.23 -11.40 -1.26
N GLY A 45 -4.89 -11.39 -1.40
CA GLY A 45 -4.05 -12.47 -0.90
C GLY A 45 -4.18 -12.67 0.61
N LEU A 46 -4.18 -11.58 1.39
CA LEU A 46 -4.35 -11.63 2.85
C LEU A 46 -5.70 -12.23 3.24
N LEU A 47 -6.79 -11.82 2.58
CA LEU A 47 -8.14 -12.32 2.84
C LEU A 47 -8.29 -13.79 2.47
N ALA A 48 -7.76 -14.20 1.31
CA ALA A 48 -7.80 -15.59 0.86
C ALA A 48 -6.95 -16.51 1.74
N ASN A 49 -5.76 -16.06 2.15
CA ASN A 49 -4.91 -16.80 3.07
C ASN A 49 -5.52 -16.90 4.48
N ALA A 50 -6.31 -15.91 4.93
CA ALA A 50 -7.06 -16.01 6.18
C ALA A 50 -8.09 -17.16 6.16
N VAL A 51 -8.71 -17.43 5.01
CA VAL A 51 -9.59 -18.61 4.83
C VAL A 51 -8.79 -19.90 5.01
N ARG A 52 -7.60 -19.99 4.41
CA ARG A 52 -6.69 -21.14 4.56
C ARG A 52 -6.24 -21.32 6.02
N ALA A 53 -6.12 -20.22 6.76
CA ALA A 53 -5.84 -20.23 8.20
C ALA A 53 -7.05 -20.59 9.07
N GLY A 54 -8.24 -20.74 8.50
CA GLY A 54 -9.47 -21.07 9.24
C GLY A 54 -10.02 -19.90 10.07
N VAL A 55 -9.60 -18.66 9.80
CA VAL A 55 -10.05 -17.46 10.54
C VAL A 55 -11.56 -17.26 10.44
N PRO A 56 -12.20 -17.34 9.25
CA PRO A 56 -13.64 -17.13 9.13
C PRO A 56 -14.46 -18.22 9.80
N GLU A 57 -13.97 -19.46 9.78
CA GLU A 57 -14.61 -20.60 10.43
C GLU A 57 -14.59 -20.42 11.96
N GLU A 58 -13.48 -19.96 12.52
CA GLU A 58 -13.36 -19.70 13.96
C GLU A 58 -14.23 -18.51 14.41
N LEU A 59 -14.41 -17.50 13.54
CA LEU A 59 -15.35 -16.39 13.75
C LEU A 59 -16.82 -16.85 13.72
N LEU A 60 -17.16 -17.83 12.86
CA LEU A 60 -18.50 -18.40 12.76
C LEU A 60 -18.80 -19.45 13.85
N GLY A 61 -17.77 -20.18 14.29
CA GLY A 61 -17.91 -21.42 15.08
C GLY A 61 -18.07 -21.26 16.59
N ARG A 62 -18.00 -20.05 17.16
CA ARG A 62 -18.11 -19.84 18.63
C ARG A 62 -19.02 -18.68 19.01
N THR A 63 -20.32 -18.92 18.98
CA THR A 63 -21.30 -18.11 19.73
C THR A 63 -21.22 -18.44 21.23
N SER A 64 -20.25 -17.88 21.97
CA SER A 64 -20.44 -17.67 23.41
C SER A 64 -19.36 -16.79 24.06
N LEU A 65 -19.80 -15.57 24.41
CA LEU A 65 -19.57 -14.87 25.68
C LEU A 65 -18.20 -14.24 26.01
N VAL A 66 -17.13 -14.42 25.24
CA VAL A 66 -15.92 -13.57 25.36
C VAL A 66 -15.38 -13.19 23.97
N GLN A 67 -16.18 -12.43 23.21
CA GLN A 67 -15.77 -11.87 21.90
C GLN A 67 -14.61 -10.88 22.01
N GLY A 68 -14.28 -10.43 23.24
CA GLY A 68 -13.19 -9.50 23.53
C GLY A 68 -11.78 -10.05 23.25
N ASP A 69 -11.58 -11.35 23.42
CA ASP A 69 -10.24 -11.98 23.36
C ASP A 69 -10.00 -12.78 22.07
N LEU A 70 -11.08 -13.18 21.38
CA LEU A 70 -10.99 -13.97 20.15
C LEU A 70 -10.30 -13.20 19.03
N GLY A 71 -10.58 -11.90 18.87
CA GLY A 71 -9.89 -11.05 17.90
C GLY A 71 -8.38 -10.97 18.15
N SER A 72 -7.98 -10.73 19.41
CA SER A 72 -6.58 -10.63 19.82
C SER A 72 -5.82 -11.94 19.58
N ARG A 73 -6.43 -13.09 19.90
CA ARG A 73 -5.83 -14.42 19.67
C ARG A 73 -5.68 -14.76 18.19
N LEU A 74 -6.68 -14.45 17.36
CA LEU A 74 -6.59 -14.64 15.92
C LEU A 74 -5.49 -13.76 15.30
N ILE A 75 -5.38 -12.50 15.74
CA ILE A 75 -4.31 -11.60 15.30
C ILE A 75 -2.94 -12.17 15.67
N GLN A 76 -2.76 -12.61 16.92
CA GLN A 76 -1.49 -13.18 17.39
C GLN A 76 -1.13 -14.47 16.64
N ARG A 77 -2.11 -15.30 16.30
CA ARG A 77 -1.91 -16.54 15.55
C ARG A 77 -1.52 -16.26 14.10
N LEU A 78 -2.17 -15.30 13.44
CA LEU A 78 -1.78 -14.87 12.09
C LEU A 78 -0.34 -14.31 12.07
N GLN A 79 0.07 -13.59 13.12
CA GLN A 79 1.43 -13.10 13.26
C GLN A 79 2.44 -14.25 13.45
N THR A 80 2.16 -15.18 14.36
CA THR A 80 3.11 -16.25 14.72
C THR A 80 3.20 -17.32 13.64
N ASP A 81 2.05 -17.87 13.22
CA ASP A 81 2.00 -19.06 12.37
C ASP A 81 2.04 -18.73 10.88
N TRP A 82 1.48 -17.58 10.49
CA TRP A 82 1.38 -17.14 9.09
C TRP A 82 2.31 -15.97 8.76
N SER A 83 3.10 -15.50 9.74
CA SER A 83 4.05 -14.38 9.57
C SER A 83 3.39 -13.09 9.06
N TYR A 84 2.13 -12.84 9.42
CA TYR A 84 1.46 -11.61 9.01
C TYR A 84 2.04 -10.41 9.77
N PRO A 85 2.22 -9.25 9.12
CA PRO A 85 2.45 -7.99 9.81
C PRO A 85 1.33 -7.69 10.81
N PRO A 86 1.61 -7.00 11.93
CA PRO A 86 0.63 -6.78 12.98
C PRO A 86 -0.62 -6.04 12.49
N ASP A 87 -0.43 -5.03 11.64
CA ASP A 87 -1.53 -4.26 11.06
C ASP A 87 -2.30 -5.05 10.00
N ALA A 88 -1.62 -5.91 9.23
CA ALA A 88 -2.25 -6.77 8.22
C ALA A 88 -3.10 -7.87 8.88
N ALA A 89 -2.61 -8.48 9.96
CA ALA A 89 -3.36 -9.44 10.76
C ALA A 89 -4.64 -8.81 11.34
N ARG A 90 -4.50 -7.61 11.93
CA ARG A 90 -5.64 -6.85 12.45
C ARG A 90 -6.65 -6.51 11.35
N TRP A 91 -6.19 -5.89 10.27
CA TRP A 91 -7.05 -5.52 9.14
C TRP A 91 -7.79 -6.72 8.55
N THR A 92 -7.12 -7.88 8.44
CA THR A 92 -7.71 -9.12 7.90
C THR A 92 -8.82 -9.66 8.79
N VAL A 93 -8.59 -9.72 10.11
CA VAL A 93 -9.60 -10.17 11.08
C VAL A 93 -10.79 -9.22 11.11
N GLU A 94 -10.54 -7.90 11.09
CA GLU A 94 -11.60 -6.89 11.03
C GLU A 94 -12.44 -6.99 9.75
N ALA A 95 -11.80 -7.21 8.60
CA ALA A 95 -12.48 -7.33 7.32
C ALA A 95 -13.42 -8.54 7.29
N TRP A 96 -12.97 -9.70 7.79
CA TRP A 96 -13.79 -10.90 7.89
C TRP A 96 -14.88 -10.77 8.95
N ALA A 97 -14.59 -10.20 10.11
CA ALA A 97 -15.58 -9.92 11.15
C ALA A 97 -16.72 -9.04 10.62
N GLN A 98 -16.37 -7.97 9.90
CA GLN A 98 -17.34 -7.06 9.30
C GLN A 98 -18.15 -7.74 8.18
N ALA A 99 -17.51 -8.57 7.35
CA ALA A 99 -18.19 -9.29 6.28
C ALA A 99 -19.18 -10.35 6.80
N LEU A 100 -18.83 -11.03 7.91
CA LEU A 100 -19.65 -12.05 8.56
C LEU A 100 -20.68 -11.48 9.55
N GLY A 101 -20.61 -10.17 9.84
CA GLY A 101 -21.50 -9.51 10.79
C GLY A 101 -21.23 -9.88 12.26
N VAL A 102 -20.00 -10.31 12.59
CA VAL A 102 -19.61 -10.68 13.96
C VAL A 102 -18.99 -9.47 14.65
N PRO A 103 -19.58 -8.96 15.75
CA PRO A 103 -18.97 -7.88 16.52
C PRO A 103 -17.73 -8.41 17.24
N VAL A 104 -16.54 -8.05 16.77
CA VAL A 104 -15.29 -8.32 17.47
C VAL A 104 -15.02 -7.11 18.37
N GLY A 105 -15.19 -7.29 19.68
CA GLY A 105 -14.85 -6.26 20.65
C GLY A 105 -13.34 -6.21 20.82
N TYR A 106 -12.68 -5.17 20.34
CA TYR A 106 -11.28 -4.96 20.69
C TYR A 106 -11.22 -4.27 22.05
N GLY A 107 -10.89 -5.01 23.11
CA GLY A 107 -10.58 -4.46 24.42
C GLY A 107 -9.26 -3.69 24.40
N GLY A 108 -9.24 -2.51 23.77
CA GLY A 108 -8.23 -1.47 24.00
C GLY A 108 -8.75 -0.46 25.03
N PRO A 109 -7.88 0.20 25.83
CA PRO A 109 -8.35 1.12 26.85
C PRO A 109 -9.03 2.33 26.21
N SER A 110 -10.31 2.49 26.56
CA SER A 110 -11.15 3.69 26.47
C SER A 110 -11.51 4.22 25.07
N ALA A 111 -12.77 3.99 24.70
CA ALA A 111 -13.59 5.09 24.20
C ALA A 111 -13.60 6.22 25.25
N PRO A 112 -13.24 7.44 24.86
CA PRO A 112 -14.18 8.54 25.02
C PRO A 112 -14.13 9.51 23.83
N GLY A 113 -15.30 9.73 23.22
CA GLY A 113 -15.53 10.83 22.28
C GLY A 113 -15.61 10.39 20.82
N GLY A 114 -16.82 10.02 20.39
CA GLY A 114 -17.14 9.99 18.97
C GLY A 114 -16.94 11.39 18.38
N VAL A 115 -15.94 11.52 17.52
CA VAL A 115 -15.73 12.72 16.71
C VAL A 115 -16.97 12.88 15.83
N SER A 116 -17.71 13.97 16.01
CA SER A 116 -18.87 14.25 15.16
C SER A 116 -18.40 14.54 13.73
N PRO A 117 -19.14 14.15 12.68
CA PRO A 117 -18.76 14.37 11.27
C PRO A 117 -18.66 15.84 10.85
N VAL A 118 -18.92 16.78 11.77
CA VAL A 118 -18.84 18.24 11.60
C VAL A 118 -17.61 18.84 12.29
N SER A 119 -16.79 18.04 12.98
CA SER A 119 -15.55 18.52 13.59
C SER A 119 -14.61 19.09 12.53
N ARG A 120 -14.10 20.29 12.80
CA ARG A 120 -13.14 21.00 11.96
C ARG A 120 -11.74 20.82 12.52
N PHE A 121 -10.77 20.64 11.63
CA PHE A 121 -9.38 20.33 11.98
C PHE A 121 -8.41 21.31 11.35
N TYR A 122 -7.32 21.58 12.06
CA TYR A 122 -6.12 22.20 11.52
C TYR A 122 -5.06 21.12 11.29
N ALA A 123 -4.64 20.91 10.06
CA ALA A 123 -3.58 19.97 9.71
C ALA A 123 -2.24 20.71 9.52
N THR A 124 -1.18 20.21 10.15
CA THR A 124 0.19 20.72 9.95
C THR A 124 0.93 19.74 9.06
N LEU A 125 1.04 20.09 7.77
CA LEU A 125 1.69 19.24 6.78
C LEU A 125 3.23 19.17 7.00
N PRO A 126 3.92 18.18 6.40
CA PRO A 126 5.38 18.02 6.51
C PRO A 126 6.20 19.23 6.03
N ASN A 127 5.58 20.16 5.31
CA ASN A 127 6.17 21.42 4.87
C ASN A 127 6.14 22.52 5.95
N GLY A 128 5.64 22.24 7.16
CA GLY A 128 5.55 23.17 8.27
C GLY A 128 4.40 24.17 8.19
N MET A 129 3.56 24.09 7.15
CA MET A 129 2.41 24.97 6.99
C MET A 129 1.17 24.39 7.69
N ARG A 130 0.53 25.21 8.52
CA ARG A 130 -0.73 24.90 9.20
C ARG A 130 -1.89 25.31 8.30
N TYR A 131 -2.75 24.37 7.96
CA TYR A 131 -3.94 24.59 7.15
C TYR A 131 -5.19 24.27 7.96
N GLY A 132 -6.20 25.15 7.95
CA GLY A 132 -7.50 24.89 8.54
C GLY A 132 -8.41 26.13 8.53
N PRO A 133 -9.62 26.06 9.11
CA PRO A 133 -10.27 24.88 9.67
C PRO A 133 -11.03 24.08 8.60
N VAL A 134 -10.53 22.88 8.28
CA VAL A 134 -11.12 21.99 7.28
C VAL A 134 -12.06 20.97 7.93
N PRO A 135 -13.24 20.69 7.35
CA PRO A 135 -14.13 19.65 7.86
C PRO A 135 -13.52 18.26 7.69
N PHE A 136 -13.93 17.31 8.53
CA PHE A 136 -13.45 15.92 8.51
C PHE A 136 -13.45 15.28 7.10
N ALA A 137 -14.48 15.51 6.29
CA ALA A 137 -14.58 14.97 4.93
C ALA A 137 -13.49 15.50 3.98
N GLU A 138 -13.07 16.75 4.15
CA GLU A 138 -11.98 17.33 3.36
C GLU A 138 -10.62 16.80 3.82
N LEU A 139 -10.47 16.57 5.14
CA LEU A 139 -9.29 15.91 5.70
C LEU A 139 -9.16 14.46 5.19
N GLU A 140 -10.26 13.72 5.10
CA GLU A 140 -10.31 12.38 4.49
C GLU A 140 -9.87 12.42 3.03
N GLN A 141 -10.33 13.42 2.27
CA GLN A 141 -9.89 13.63 0.90
C GLN A 141 -8.38 13.88 0.83
N TRP A 142 -7.80 14.68 1.72
CA TRP A 142 -6.35 14.93 1.72
C TRP A 142 -5.52 13.69 2.08
N VAL A 143 -6.08 12.79 2.88
CA VAL A 143 -5.47 11.47 3.15
C VAL A 143 -5.51 10.60 1.89
N ARG A 144 -6.64 10.57 1.16
CA ARG A 144 -6.73 9.86 -0.13
C ARG A 144 -5.78 10.42 -1.19
N GLU A 145 -5.58 11.74 -1.21
CA GLU A 145 -4.64 12.42 -2.08
C GLU A 145 -3.17 12.25 -1.66
N GLY A 146 -2.90 11.61 -0.51
CA GLY A 146 -1.56 11.38 0.01
C GLY A 146 -0.86 12.64 0.55
N ARG A 147 -1.60 13.74 0.71
CA ARG A 147 -1.08 15.02 1.24
C ARG A 147 -0.96 14.98 2.76
N VAL A 148 -1.86 14.27 3.43
CA VAL A 148 -1.85 14.05 4.87
C VAL A 148 -1.45 12.60 5.14
N THR A 149 -0.37 12.41 5.89
CA THR A 149 0.14 11.09 6.28
C THR A 149 -0.36 10.71 7.67
N ALA A 150 -0.22 9.42 8.03
CA ALA A 150 -0.57 8.89 9.35
C ALA A 150 0.07 9.67 10.53
N GLU A 151 1.26 10.22 10.32
CA GLU A 151 2.03 10.98 11.31
C GLU A 151 1.77 12.49 11.26
N THR A 152 0.96 12.97 10.32
CA THR A 152 0.65 14.40 10.19
C THR A 152 -0.14 14.86 11.42
N MET A 153 0.32 15.92 12.07
CA MET A 153 -0.33 16.43 13.29
C MET A 153 -1.59 17.20 12.92
N VAL A 154 -2.71 16.81 13.51
CA VAL A 154 -4.02 17.44 13.35
C VAL A 154 -4.55 17.92 14.69
N GLU A 155 -5.08 19.14 14.69
CA GLU A 155 -5.62 19.81 15.87
C GLU A 155 -7.12 20.03 15.69
N GLU A 156 -7.93 19.55 16.63
CA GLU A 156 -9.38 19.71 16.58
C GLU A 156 -9.81 21.11 17.11
N GLU A 157 -10.60 21.86 16.33
CA GLU A 157 -10.99 23.24 16.65
C GLU A 157 -11.79 23.37 17.95
N GLY A 158 -12.62 22.38 18.29
CA GLY A 158 -13.47 22.43 19.48
C GLY A 158 -12.74 22.18 20.80
N THR A 159 -11.68 21.37 20.78
CA THR A 159 -10.98 20.91 22.00
C THR A 159 -9.53 21.36 22.07
N GLY A 160 -8.96 21.88 20.98
CA GLY A 160 -7.53 22.20 20.85
C GLY A 160 -6.63 20.96 20.93
N ARG A 161 -7.21 19.75 20.84
CA ARG A 161 -6.46 18.50 21.03
C ARG A 161 -5.64 18.21 19.78
N GLN A 162 -4.32 18.27 19.92
CA GLN A 162 -3.39 17.83 18.89
C GLN A 162 -3.24 16.32 18.95
N MET A 163 -3.44 15.67 17.82
CA MET A 163 -3.26 14.22 17.70
C MET A 163 -2.75 13.88 16.30
N PRO A 164 -1.97 12.81 16.14
CA PRO A 164 -1.53 12.39 14.81
C PRO A 164 -2.75 11.96 13.98
N ALA A 165 -2.72 12.14 12.67
CA ALA A 165 -3.88 11.89 11.82
C ALA A 165 -4.36 10.43 11.92
N ARG A 166 -3.44 9.48 12.19
CA ARG A 166 -3.75 8.06 12.47
C ARG A 166 -4.67 7.80 13.67
N SER A 167 -4.72 8.71 14.64
CA SER A 167 -5.58 8.53 15.82
C SER A 167 -7.01 9.05 15.61
N LEU A 168 -7.29 9.69 14.48
CA LEU A 168 -8.64 10.09 14.13
C LEU A 168 -9.39 8.88 13.56
N GLU A 169 -10.37 8.38 14.32
CA GLU A 169 -11.26 7.31 13.86
C GLU A 169 -12.06 7.78 12.62
N GLY A 170 -12.05 6.95 11.56
CA GLY A 170 -12.72 7.23 10.28
C GLY A 170 -11.81 7.72 9.16
N LEU A 171 -10.56 8.13 9.45
CA LEU A 171 -9.57 8.37 8.40
C LEU A 171 -8.89 7.06 8.01
N SER A 172 -9.19 6.59 6.79
CA SER A 172 -8.51 5.46 6.19
C SER A 172 -7.22 5.95 5.55
N PHE A 173 -6.11 5.81 6.27
CA PHE A 173 -4.80 5.88 5.65
C PHE A 173 -4.62 4.58 4.89
N ALA A 174 -4.41 4.63 3.57
CA ALA A 174 -3.86 3.50 2.86
C ALA A 174 -2.53 3.16 3.53
N VAL A 175 -2.54 2.12 4.37
CA VAL A 175 -1.35 1.63 5.05
C VAL A 175 -0.48 1.01 3.98
N TYR A 176 0.37 1.82 3.34
CA TYR A 176 1.59 1.28 2.77
C TYR A 176 2.40 0.80 3.97
N PRO A 177 2.74 -0.51 4.04
CA PRO A 177 3.54 -1.03 5.13
C PRO A 177 4.89 -0.30 5.12
N ARG A 178 5.02 0.66 6.01
CA ARG A 178 6.28 1.24 6.39
C ARG A 178 6.79 0.30 7.48
N ASP A 179 7.83 -0.43 7.12
CA ASP A 179 8.72 -1.18 8.02
C ASP A 179 8.34 -2.66 8.24
N GLY A 180 8.96 -3.53 7.45
CA GLY A 180 8.92 -4.98 7.62
C GLY A 180 9.59 -5.70 6.46
N TYR A 181 10.82 -6.15 6.69
CA TYR A 181 11.67 -6.91 5.77
C TYR A 181 10.97 -8.18 5.24
N GLY A 182 10.22 -8.06 4.16
CA GLY A 182 10.28 -9.02 3.06
C GLY A 182 10.96 -8.26 1.94
N THR A 183 12.07 -8.76 1.41
CA THR A 183 12.63 -8.22 0.18
C THR A 183 11.57 -8.40 -0.91
N VAL A 184 10.69 -7.41 -1.08
CA VAL A 184 10.31 -7.00 -2.43
C VAL A 184 11.67 -6.75 -3.06
N GLU A 185 12.15 -7.72 -3.84
CA GLU A 185 13.40 -7.56 -4.56
C GLU A 185 13.20 -6.32 -5.42
N THR A 186 13.71 -5.19 -4.94
CA THR A 186 13.52 -3.88 -5.53
C THR A 186 14.40 -3.85 -6.76
N ILE A 187 13.87 -4.39 -7.85
CA ILE A 187 14.56 -4.44 -9.14
C ILE A 187 14.64 -2.98 -9.64
N PRO A 188 15.84 -2.38 -9.68
CA PRO A 188 15.97 -0.97 -10.02
C PRO A 188 15.69 -0.77 -11.51
N ASN A 189 14.83 0.18 -11.85
CA ASN A 189 14.53 0.52 -13.24
C ASN A 189 15.58 1.45 -13.89
N HIS A 190 16.55 1.97 -13.12
CA HIS A 190 17.64 2.85 -13.58
C HIS A 190 17.15 4.09 -14.38
N LEU A 191 15.94 4.56 -14.10
CA LEU A 191 15.27 5.61 -14.88
C LEU A 191 15.94 6.98 -14.71
N VAL A 192 16.31 7.36 -13.48
CA VAL A 192 17.08 8.59 -13.19
C VAL A 192 18.42 8.60 -13.94
N LYS A 193 19.14 7.48 -13.89
CA LYS A 193 20.41 7.31 -14.60
C LYS A 193 20.24 7.45 -16.11
N SER A 194 19.14 6.94 -16.65
CA SER A 194 18.80 7.03 -18.09
C SER A 194 18.45 8.45 -18.51
N ILE A 195 17.73 9.21 -17.68
CA ILE A 195 17.45 10.64 -17.93
C ILE A 195 18.73 11.46 -17.95
N ILE A 196 19.60 11.30 -16.94
CA ILE A 196 20.89 12.00 -16.87
C ILE A 196 21.75 11.67 -18.11
N CYS A 197 21.80 10.39 -18.47
CA CYS A 197 22.47 9.92 -19.68
C CYS A 197 21.89 10.56 -20.96
N THR A 198 20.57 10.71 -21.07
CA THR A 198 19.92 11.32 -22.25
C THR A 198 20.23 12.82 -22.37
N LEU A 199 20.28 13.52 -21.24
CA LEU A 199 20.58 14.96 -21.19
C LEU A 199 22.04 15.27 -21.50
N CYS A 200 22.97 14.43 -21.03
CA CYS A 200 24.39 14.64 -21.29
C CYS A 200 24.81 14.12 -22.67
N CYS A 201 24.27 12.97 -23.13
CA CYS A 201 24.80 12.20 -24.26
C CYS A 201 23.80 12.11 -25.43
N SER A 202 23.76 13.12 -26.31
CA SER A 202 23.12 13.14 -27.65
C SER A 202 22.00 12.10 -27.88
N ASN A 203 20.80 12.37 -27.36
CA ASN A 203 19.43 11.84 -27.64
C ASN A 203 19.23 10.35 -28.02
N ILE A 204 19.99 9.78 -28.95
CA ILE A 204 19.72 8.49 -29.59
C ILE A 204 19.96 7.30 -28.65
N LEU A 205 21.06 7.28 -27.89
CA LEU A 205 21.40 6.15 -27.00
C LEU A 205 20.61 6.18 -25.68
N GLY A 206 20.25 7.38 -25.21
CA GLY A 206 19.45 7.55 -23.99
C GLY A 206 18.03 7.02 -24.10
N ILE A 207 17.41 7.13 -25.28
CA ILE A 207 16.05 6.62 -25.56
C ILE A 207 15.95 5.10 -25.35
N VAL A 208 16.98 4.33 -25.72
CA VAL A 208 17.00 2.87 -25.54
C VAL A 208 17.07 2.48 -24.06
N ALA A 209 17.82 3.24 -23.26
CA ALA A 209 17.88 3.04 -21.81
C ALA A 209 16.53 3.37 -21.14
N ILE A 210 15.87 4.45 -21.56
CA ILE A 210 14.53 4.82 -21.08
C ILE A 210 13.48 3.76 -21.46
N TYR A 211 13.55 3.19 -22.67
CA TYR A 211 12.66 2.10 -23.09
C TYR A 211 12.75 0.88 -22.16
N HIS A 212 13.97 0.45 -21.83
CA HIS A 212 14.14 -0.68 -20.91
C HIS A 212 13.77 -0.33 -19.47
N ALA A 213 14.03 0.91 -19.02
CA ALA A 213 13.63 1.37 -17.70
C ALA A 213 12.10 1.34 -17.51
N THR A 214 11.35 1.87 -18.47
CA THR A 214 9.87 1.90 -18.42
C THR A 214 9.23 0.51 -18.46
N ARG A 215 9.89 -0.47 -19.12
CA ARG A 215 9.45 -1.87 -19.14
C ARG A 215 9.62 -2.59 -17.80
N VAL A 216 10.58 -2.19 -16.96
CA VAL A 216 10.78 -2.81 -15.63
C VAL A 216 9.54 -2.62 -14.76
N ASP A 217 8.99 -1.40 -14.73
CA ASP A 217 7.78 -1.09 -13.97
C ASP A 217 6.55 -1.85 -14.48
N PHE A 218 6.48 -2.11 -15.80
CA PHE A 218 5.45 -2.95 -16.41
C PHE A 218 5.56 -4.42 -15.97
N PHE A 219 6.75 -5.03 -16.08
CA PHE A 219 6.94 -6.45 -15.70
C PHE A 219 6.85 -6.70 -14.19
N LEU A 220 7.18 -5.69 -13.37
CA LEU A 220 6.95 -5.73 -11.93
C LEU A 220 5.44 -5.78 -11.60
N ARG A 221 4.60 -5.07 -12.36
CA ARG A 221 3.13 -5.11 -12.21
C ARG A 221 2.55 -6.46 -12.64
N GLU A 222 3.16 -7.11 -13.62
CA GLU A 222 2.77 -8.46 -14.09
C GLU A 222 3.30 -9.61 -13.21
N ARG A 223 3.99 -9.31 -12.10
CA ARG A 223 4.68 -10.28 -11.24
C ARG A 223 5.69 -11.19 -11.97
N ASN A 224 6.18 -10.77 -13.14
CA ASN A 224 7.20 -11.50 -13.89
C ASN A 224 8.60 -10.99 -13.51
N TYR A 225 9.06 -11.37 -12.31
CA TYR A 225 10.32 -10.89 -11.72
C TYR A 225 11.57 -11.26 -12.53
N ALA A 226 11.55 -12.42 -13.20
CA ALA A 226 12.66 -12.86 -14.06
C ALA A 226 12.87 -11.91 -15.24
N MET A 227 11.78 -11.51 -15.90
CA MET A 227 11.81 -10.56 -17.02
C MET A 227 12.16 -9.13 -16.55
N ALA A 228 11.63 -8.71 -15.40
CA ALA A 228 11.96 -7.41 -14.82
C ALA A 228 13.48 -7.26 -14.55
N LYS A 229 14.12 -8.31 -14.01
CA LYS A 229 15.55 -8.29 -13.70
C LYS A 229 16.42 -8.25 -14.95
N GLU A 230 16.01 -8.96 -16.01
CA GLU A 230 16.68 -8.94 -17.31
C GLU A 230 16.60 -7.56 -17.97
N HIS A 231 15.44 -6.92 -17.94
CA HIS A 231 15.26 -5.56 -18.48
C HIS A 231 16.00 -4.49 -17.66
N SER A 232 16.07 -4.65 -16.35
CA SER A 232 16.88 -3.80 -15.46
C SER A 232 18.37 -3.86 -15.80
N ARG A 233 18.93 -5.07 -16.00
CA ARG A 233 20.34 -5.24 -16.40
C ARG A 233 20.63 -4.58 -17.74
N LYS A 234 19.74 -4.73 -18.72
CA LYS A 234 19.85 -4.07 -20.02
C LYS A 234 19.84 -2.55 -19.88
N ALA A 235 18.90 -1.98 -19.13
CA ALA A 235 18.85 -0.54 -18.87
C ALA A 235 20.16 -0.01 -18.25
N ASN A 236 20.71 -0.74 -17.28
CA ASN A 236 21.98 -0.37 -16.65
C ASN A 236 23.18 -0.46 -17.62
N ALA A 237 23.23 -1.52 -18.43
CA ALA A 237 24.30 -1.73 -19.41
C ALA A 237 24.31 -0.64 -20.49
N TRP A 238 23.14 -0.31 -21.04
CA TRP A 238 22.98 0.76 -22.03
C TRP A 238 23.39 2.13 -21.46
N ALA A 239 22.97 2.44 -20.22
CA ALA A 239 23.35 3.68 -19.56
C ALA A 239 24.87 3.76 -19.32
N ASN A 240 25.52 2.66 -18.91
CA ASN A 240 26.98 2.62 -18.73
C ASN A 240 27.74 2.77 -20.05
N TRP A 241 27.29 2.11 -21.12
CA TRP A 241 27.91 2.24 -22.44
C TRP A 241 27.87 3.68 -22.96
N SER A 242 26.74 4.38 -22.76
CA SER A 242 26.61 5.78 -23.16
C SER A 242 27.57 6.70 -22.40
N ILE A 243 27.72 6.52 -21.08
CA ILE A 243 28.68 7.27 -20.26
C ILE A 243 30.12 6.98 -20.71
N GLY A 244 30.44 5.72 -21.02
CA GLY A 244 31.76 5.32 -21.50
C GLY A 244 32.13 5.96 -22.84
N ILE A 245 31.21 5.93 -23.82
CA ILE A 245 31.43 6.56 -25.14
C ILE A 245 31.65 8.07 -24.98
N MET A 246 30.89 8.74 -24.13
CA MET A 246 31.09 10.16 -23.83
C MET A 246 32.48 10.43 -23.25
N GLY A 247 32.89 9.65 -22.24
CA GLY A 247 34.19 9.82 -21.60
C GLY A 247 35.35 9.66 -22.59
N VAL A 248 35.27 8.69 -23.49
CA VAL A 248 36.29 8.45 -24.53
C VAL A 248 36.32 9.58 -25.56
N LEU A 249 35.16 10.00 -26.08
CA LEU A 249 35.10 11.10 -27.06
C LEU A 249 35.57 12.43 -26.46
N GLY A 250 35.18 12.72 -25.22
CA GLY A 250 35.64 13.91 -24.48
C GLY A 250 37.14 13.89 -24.22
N PHE A 251 37.70 12.73 -23.87
CA PHE A 251 39.14 12.56 -23.68
C PHE A 251 39.93 12.75 -24.98
N ILE A 252 39.45 12.19 -26.09
CA ILE A 252 40.07 12.38 -27.42
C ILE A 252 40.04 13.85 -27.82
N TRP A 253 38.91 14.53 -27.64
CA TRP A 253 38.79 15.97 -27.92
C TRP A 253 39.77 16.80 -27.08
N LEU A 254 39.87 16.51 -25.78
CA LEU A 254 40.83 17.16 -24.89
C LEU A 254 42.27 16.98 -25.38
N LEU A 255 42.67 15.76 -25.75
CA LEU A 255 44.01 15.49 -26.26
C LEU A 255 44.30 16.26 -27.56
N VAL A 256 43.33 16.33 -28.47
CA VAL A 256 43.47 17.10 -29.71
C VAL A 256 43.69 18.58 -29.40
N VAL A 257 42.92 19.16 -28.47
CA VAL A 257 43.07 20.57 -28.04
C VAL A 257 44.40 20.83 -27.33
N LEU A 258 44.95 19.85 -26.64
CA LEU A 258 46.20 20.00 -25.88
C LEU A 258 47.45 19.87 -26.78
N VAL A 259 47.32 19.14 -27.90
CA VAL A 259 48.40 18.91 -28.89
C VAL A 259 48.38 19.94 -30.02
N ALA A 260 47.21 20.50 -30.36
CA ALA A 260 47.05 21.56 -31.36
C ALA A 260 47.39 22.95 -30.79
#